data_AF-A0A7S3FP02-F1
#
_entry.id   AF-A0A7S3FP02-F1
#
_cell.length_a   1.000
_cell.length_b   1.000
_cell.length_c   1.000
_cell.angle_alpha   90.00
_cell.angle_beta   90.00
_cell.angle_gamma   90.00
#
_symmetry.space_group_name_H-M   'P 1'
#
loop_
_entity.id
_entity.type
_entity.pdbx_description
1 polymer ?
#
loop_
_entity_poly.entity_id
_entity_poly.type
_entity_poly.pdbx_seq_one_letter_code
_entity_poly.pdbx_strand_id
1 'polypeptide(L)'
;MSTTCPLSCGVCTFQCKDTEDQCLAWAQMGECDENPVYMYKTCPVACGICSPAKCQDTKFQCEGWGKNNGCNENPEYMARHCPVTCGVCKDTCKDLEADCPGWAAGGECLKNPVFMYKKCPNTCGVCEGSMCADSNITQCHIWADAGQCVVNPTAVMKECPSTCGVCTTTCFDHDESCSGWAKAGLCTEQPAFMNRVCPSACGVCAYLTNKDEL
;
A
#
# COMPACT_ATOMS: atom_id res chain seq x y z
N MET A 1 -14.18 7.30 25.70
CA MET A 1 -13.49 6.29 24.88
C MET A 1 -12.34 6.99 24.20
N SER A 2 -11.11 6.82 24.71
CA SER A 2 -9.96 7.59 24.26
C SER A 2 -9.55 7.12 22.87
N THR A 3 -9.74 7.97 21.86
CA THR A 3 -9.36 7.81 20.45
C THR A 3 -7.87 8.06 20.23
N THR A 4 -7.03 7.53 21.12
CA THR A 4 -5.58 7.72 21.06
C THR A 4 -4.97 6.61 20.21
N CYS A 5 -4.64 6.97 18.96
CA CYS A 5 -3.83 6.17 18.06
C CYS A 5 -2.51 5.77 18.77
N PRO A 6 -2.14 4.48 18.81
CA PRO A 6 -0.92 4.01 19.48
C PRO A 6 0.37 4.61 18.88
N LEU A 7 0.30 5.25 17.71
CA LEU A 7 1.39 5.97 17.08
C LEU A 7 1.77 7.28 17.81
N SER A 8 0.91 7.82 18.67
CA SER A 8 1.11 9.14 19.29
C SER A 8 1.98 9.15 20.55
N CYS A 9 2.21 8.00 21.20
CA CYS A 9 2.88 7.96 22.51
C CYS A 9 4.36 7.57 22.47
N GLY A 10 4.95 7.24 21.31
CA GLY A 10 6.36 6.84 21.24
C GLY A 10 6.74 5.59 22.07
N VAL A 11 5.75 4.84 22.56
CA VAL A 11 5.92 3.64 23.41
C VAL A 11 6.13 2.38 22.56
N CYS A 12 5.68 2.38 21.31
CA CYS A 12 5.78 1.23 20.40
C CYS A 12 6.74 1.53 19.24
N THR A 13 7.80 0.73 19.08
CA THR A 13 8.48 0.59 17.79
C THR A 13 7.52 -0.15 16.86
N PHE A 14 6.73 0.59 16.08
CA PHE A 14 5.76 0.00 15.17
C PHE A 14 6.48 -0.70 14.03
N GLN A 15 6.55 -2.03 14.07
CA GLN A 15 6.98 -2.85 12.94
C GLN A 15 5.73 -3.33 12.21
N CYS A 16 5.59 -2.95 10.95
CA CYS A 16 4.47 -3.40 10.14
C CYS A 16 4.70 -4.82 9.63
N LYS A 17 4.55 -5.79 10.54
CA LYS A 17 4.71 -7.21 10.27
C LYS A 17 3.92 -8.02 11.29
N ASP A 18 3.25 -9.07 10.82
CA ASP A 18 2.64 -10.08 11.68
C ASP A 18 3.72 -10.94 12.35
N THR A 19 3.59 -11.17 13.65
CA THR A 19 4.58 -11.90 14.45
C THR A 19 4.19 -13.34 14.74
N GLU A 20 2.96 -13.74 14.41
CA GLU A 20 2.44 -15.10 14.63
C GLU A 20 1.90 -15.69 13.33
N ASP A 21 2.15 -16.98 13.09
CA ASP A 21 1.71 -17.66 11.86
C ASP A 21 0.17 -17.77 11.77
N GLN A 22 -0.51 -17.70 12.92
CA GLN A 22 -1.97 -17.80 13.00
C GLN A 22 -2.69 -16.45 12.83
N CYS A 23 -1.95 -15.35 12.64
CA CYS A 23 -2.51 -14.00 12.56
C CYS A 23 -3.68 -13.89 11.57
N LEU A 24 -3.54 -14.50 10.39
CA LEU A 24 -4.61 -14.50 9.40
C LEU A 24 -5.85 -15.26 9.86
N ALA A 25 -5.67 -16.47 10.41
CA ALA A 25 -6.78 -17.29 10.87
C ALA A 25 -7.53 -16.59 12.01
N TRP A 26 -6.81 -15.97 12.94
CA TRP A 26 -7.38 -15.16 14.00
C TRP A 26 -8.14 -13.94 13.47
N ALA A 27 -7.58 -13.23 12.49
CA ALA A 27 -8.27 -12.10 11.86
C ALA A 27 -9.58 -12.54 11.19
N GLN A 28 -9.59 -13.67 10.46
CA GLN A 28 -10.79 -14.25 9.86
C GLN A 28 -11.83 -14.71 10.89
N MET A 29 -11.40 -15.09 12.09
CA MET A 29 -12.28 -15.41 13.21
C MET A 29 -12.81 -14.19 13.97
N GLY A 30 -12.43 -12.96 13.55
CA GLY A 30 -12.93 -11.72 14.15
C GLY A 30 -12.11 -11.20 15.34
N GLU A 31 -10.94 -11.76 15.61
CA GLU A 31 -10.08 -11.34 16.74
C GLU A 31 -9.62 -9.88 16.63
N CYS A 32 -9.58 -9.31 15.42
CA CYS A 32 -9.26 -7.89 15.24
C CYS A 32 -10.29 -6.94 15.87
N ASP A 33 -11.54 -7.41 16.04
CA ASP A 33 -12.63 -6.68 16.67
C ASP A 33 -12.79 -7.09 18.15
N GLU A 34 -12.72 -8.39 18.44
CA GLU A 34 -12.92 -8.95 19.78
C GLU A 34 -11.70 -8.75 20.71
N ASN A 35 -10.49 -8.79 20.15
CA ASN A 35 -9.22 -8.65 20.87
C ASN A 35 -8.24 -7.66 20.19
N PRO A 36 -8.67 -6.40 20.00
CA PRO A 36 -7.97 -5.44 19.14
C PRO A 36 -6.58 -5.10 19.66
N VAL A 37 -6.40 -4.96 20.98
CA VAL A 37 -5.09 -4.56 21.54
C VAL A 37 -4.02 -5.62 21.31
N TYR A 38 -4.36 -6.90 21.50
CA TYR A 38 -3.44 -7.99 21.22
C TYR A 38 -3.17 -8.10 19.72
N MET A 39 -4.24 -8.09 18.92
CA MET A 39 -4.12 -8.26 17.49
C MET A 39 -3.41 -7.10 16.80
N TYR A 40 -3.57 -5.85 17.23
CA TYR A 40 -2.86 -4.71 16.62
C TYR A 40 -1.37 -4.71 16.96
N LYS A 41 -0.98 -5.35 18.06
CA LYS A 41 0.41 -5.49 18.46
C LYS A 41 1.08 -6.69 17.77
N THR A 42 0.37 -7.81 17.69
CA THR A 42 0.90 -9.11 17.24
C THR A 42 0.65 -9.34 15.74
N CYS A 43 -0.48 -8.87 15.23
CA CYS A 43 -0.99 -9.12 13.89
C CYS A 43 -1.44 -7.84 13.15
N PRO A 44 -0.60 -6.78 13.13
CA PRO A 44 -0.99 -5.49 12.55
C PRO A 44 -1.29 -5.54 11.05
N VAL A 45 -0.73 -6.50 10.31
CA VAL A 45 -0.98 -6.65 8.86
C VAL A 45 -2.27 -7.43 8.64
N ALA A 46 -2.47 -8.56 9.32
CA ALA A 46 -3.71 -9.34 9.24
C ALA A 46 -4.95 -8.52 9.66
N CYS A 47 -4.81 -7.60 10.60
CA CYS A 47 -5.88 -6.67 10.98
C CYS A 47 -5.98 -5.41 10.12
N GLY A 48 -5.17 -5.27 9.07
CA GLY A 48 -5.20 -4.10 8.19
C GLY A 48 -4.79 -2.78 8.86
N ILE A 49 -4.14 -2.83 10.02
CA ILE A 49 -3.62 -1.64 10.72
C ILE A 49 -2.47 -1.03 9.95
N CYS A 50 -1.73 -1.86 9.20
CA CYS A 50 -0.72 -1.39 8.26
C CYS A 50 -0.51 -2.38 7.11
N SER A 51 0.22 -1.93 6.10
CA SER A 51 0.68 -2.77 4.99
C SER A 51 2.20 -2.75 4.93
N PRO A 52 2.86 -3.90 4.72
CA PRO A 52 4.28 -3.92 4.39
C PRO A 52 4.56 -3.08 3.13
N ALA A 53 5.74 -2.46 3.09
CA ALA A 53 6.08 -1.43 2.10
C ALA A 53 6.39 -1.96 0.68
N LYS A 54 6.05 -3.21 0.33
CA LYS A 54 6.36 -3.76 -1.01
C LYS A 54 5.23 -4.61 -1.55
N CYS A 55 4.22 -3.95 -2.11
CA CYS A 55 3.32 -4.61 -3.01
C CYS A 55 3.79 -4.48 -4.46
N GLN A 56 4.06 -5.61 -5.11
CA GLN A 56 4.54 -5.68 -6.47
C GLN A 56 4.10 -6.99 -7.12
N ASP A 57 4.01 -6.99 -8.44
CA ASP A 57 3.89 -8.22 -9.21
C ASP A 57 5.17 -9.06 -9.07
N THR A 58 5.00 -10.37 -8.97
CA THR A 58 6.08 -11.34 -8.75
C THR A 58 6.34 -12.23 -9.97
N LYS A 59 5.42 -12.24 -10.94
CA LYS A 59 5.53 -13.04 -12.17
C LYS A 59 5.64 -12.10 -13.37
N PHE A 60 6.54 -12.42 -14.29
CA PHE A 60 6.72 -11.60 -15.49
C PHE A 60 5.49 -11.68 -16.42
N GLN A 61 4.69 -12.75 -16.31
CA GLN A 61 3.47 -12.92 -17.11
C GLN A 61 2.27 -12.11 -16.62
N CYS A 62 2.37 -11.40 -15.48
CA CYS A 62 1.22 -10.73 -14.88
C CYS A 62 0.47 -9.85 -15.88
N GLU A 63 1.16 -9.03 -16.67
CA GLU A 63 0.53 -8.19 -17.71
C GLU A 63 -0.30 -9.02 -18.71
N GLY A 64 0.26 -10.13 -19.20
CA GLY A 64 -0.41 -11.03 -20.14
C GLY A 64 -1.60 -11.75 -19.52
N TRP A 65 -1.45 -12.26 -18.30
CA TRP A 65 -2.55 -12.91 -17.57
C TRP A 65 -3.67 -11.92 -17.22
N GLY A 66 -3.33 -10.70 -16.81
CA GLY A 66 -4.30 -9.64 -16.54
C GLY A 66 -5.13 -9.29 -17.76
N LYS A 67 -4.48 -9.12 -18.93
CA LYS A 67 -5.17 -8.89 -20.22
C LYS A 67 -6.07 -10.05 -20.64
N ASN A 68 -5.68 -11.28 -20.30
CA ASN A 68 -6.43 -12.50 -20.57
C ASN A 68 -7.38 -12.89 -19.42
N ASN A 69 -7.97 -11.91 -18.73
CA ASN A 69 -9.00 -12.11 -17.70
C ASN A 69 -8.56 -12.92 -16.46
N GLY A 70 -7.26 -13.13 -16.26
CA GLY A 70 -6.72 -13.95 -15.17
C GLY A 70 -7.16 -13.48 -13.78
N CYS A 71 -7.30 -12.18 -13.56
CA CYS A 71 -7.75 -11.62 -12.28
C CYS A 71 -9.18 -12.04 -11.89
N ASN A 72 -10.02 -12.46 -12.86
CA ASN A 72 -11.37 -12.95 -12.60
C ASN A 72 -11.45 -14.48 -12.63
N GLU A 73 -10.68 -15.13 -13.50
CA GLU A 73 -10.68 -16.60 -13.65
C GLU A 73 -9.91 -17.32 -12.55
N ASN A 74 -8.84 -16.70 -12.03
CA ASN A 74 -8.04 -17.24 -10.94
C ASN A 74 -7.69 -16.13 -9.93
N PRO A 75 -8.69 -15.57 -9.24
CA PRO A 75 -8.56 -14.33 -8.47
C PRO A 75 -7.63 -14.48 -7.26
N GLU A 76 -7.58 -15.64 -6.62
CA GLU A 76 -6.71 -15.85 -5.45
C GLU A 76 -5.24 -15.90 -5.85
N TYR A 77 -4.90 -16.71 -6.86
CA TYR A 77 -3.53 -16.82 -7.36
C TYR A 77 -3.04 -15.48 -7.88
N MET A 78 -3.86 -14.83 -8.70
CA MET A 78 -3.51 -13.54 -9.30
C MET A 78 -3.41 -12.44 -8.25
N ALA A 79 -4.26 -12.43 -7.22
CA ALA A 79 -4.15 -11.44 -6.16
C ALA A 79 -2.86 -11.58 -5.33
N ARG A 80 -2.31 -12.79 -5.19
CA ARG A 80 -1.04 -13.01 -4.48
C ARG A 80 0.20 -12.76 -5.34
N HIS A 81 0.15 -13.18 -6.60
CA HIS A 81 1.31 -13.16 -7.48
C HIS A 81 1.38 -11.96 -8.41
N CYS A 82 0.23 -11.39 -8.73
CA CYS A 82 0.04 -10.24 -9.61
C CYS A 82 -0.84 -9.14 -8.95
N PRO A 83 -0.57 -8.76 -7.68
CA PRO A 83 -1.42 -7.83 -6.94
C PRO A 83 -1.51 -6.43 -7.58
N VAL A 84 -0.46 -5.96 -8.27
CA VAL A 84 -0.49 -4.65 -8.92
C VAL A 84 -1.32 -4.76 -10.20
N THR A 85 -1.05 -5.75 -11.04
CA THR A 85 -1.83 -5.98 -12.28
C THR A 85 -3.33 -6.14 -11.98
N CYS A 86 -3.70 -6.83 -10.90
CA CYS A 86 -5.11 -7.04 -10.56
C CYS A 86 -5.72 -5.90 -9.73
N GLY A 87 -4.98 -4.83 -9.46
CA GLY A 87 -5.47 -3.67 -8.71
C GLY A 87 -5.74 -3.94 -7.23
N VAL A 88 -5.23 -5.06 -6.69
CA VAL A 88 -5.18 -5.35 -5.25
C VAL A 88 -4.42 -4.21 -4.56
N CYS A 89 -3.28 -3.83 -5.14
CA CYS A 89 -2.48 -2.75 -4.63
C CYS A 89 -2.67 -1.50 -5.46
N LYS A 90 -2.69 -0.37 -4.76
CA LYS A 90 -2.81 0.95 -5.38
C LYS A 90 -1.70 1.87 -4.89
N ASP A 91 -1.35 2.78 -5.78
CA ASP A 91 -0.41 3.84 -5.50
C ASP A 91 -1.05 4.84 -4.53
N THR A 92 -0.32 5.12 -3.47
CA THR A 92 -0.65 6.15 -2.49
C THR A 92 0.43 7.21 -2.48
N CYS A 93 0.02 8.45 -2.23
CA CYS A 93 0.91 9.59 -2.09
C CYS A 93 0.79 10.09 -0.65
N LYS A 94 1.65 9.58 0.23
CA LYS A 94 1.67 9.95 1.65
C LYS A 94 3.09 9.99 2.18
N ASP A 95 3.27 10.75 3.25
CA ASP A 95 4.53 10.77 3.99
C ASP A 95 4.77 9.42 4.66
N LEU A 96 6.01 8.98 4.61
CA LEU A 96 6.46 7.69 5.14
C LEU A 96 7.17 7.84 6.48
N GLU A 97 7.54 9.06 6.86
CA GLU A 97 8.32 9.36 8.07
C GLU A 97 7.57 10.37 8.94
N ALA A 98 7.60 10.17 10.26
CA ALA A 98 6.95 11.08 11.20
C ALA A 98 7.60 12.47 11.24
N ASP A 99 8.91 12.55 10.97
CA ASP A 99 9.70 13.78 11.02
C ASP A 99 9.61 14.64 9.75
N CYS A 100 8.79 14.24 8.76
CA CYS A 100 8.58 15.01 7.53
C CYS A 100 8.28 16.50 7.76
N PRO A 101 7.41 16.90 8.72
CA PRO A 101 7.18 18.32 9.03
C PRO A 101 8.44 19.03 9.51
N GLY A 102 9.27 18.36 10.32
CA GLY A 102 10.52 18.91 10.84
C GLY A 102 11.56 19.13 9.74
N TRP A 103 11.77 18.13 8.87
CA TRP A 103 12.67 18.25 7.73
C TRP A 103 12.20 19.31 6.73
N ALA A 104 10.89 19.38 6.46
CA ALA A 104 10.33 20.40 5.59
C ALA A 104 10.50 21.81 6.16
N ALA A 105 10.28 22.01 7.47
CA ALA A 105 10.58 23.28 8.14
C ALA A 105 12.07 23.66 8.08
N GLY A 106 12.97 22.67 8.06
CA GLY A 106 14.40 22.85 7.79
C GLY A 106 14.76 23.20 6.34
N GLY A 107 13.77 23.21 5.43
CA GLY A 107 13.95 23.49 4.01
C GLY A 107 14.43 22.31 3.18
N GLU A 108 14.34 21.08 3.71
CA GLU A 108 14.85 19.88 3.03
C GLU A 108 14.13 19.60 1.70
N CYS A 109 12.88 20.02 1.53
CA CYS A 109 12.15 19.83 0.26
C CYS A 109 12.87 20.48 -0.94
N LEU A 110 13.68 21.52 -0.72
CA LEU A 110 14.47 22.17 -1.76
C LEU A 110 15.96 21.78 -1.72
N LYS A 111 16.50 21.52 -0.53
CA LYS A 111 17.92 21.14 -0.36
C LYS A 111 18.19 19.68 -0.75
N ASN A 112 17.24 18.79 -0.45
CA ASN A 112 17.33 17.36 -0.70
C ASN A 112 16.03 16.82 -1.34
N PRO A 113 15.64 17.35 -2.52
CA PRO A 113 14.33 17.10 -3.12
C PRO A 113 14.09 15.63 -3.46
N VAL A 114 15.10 14.91 -3.97
CA VAL A 114 14.94 13.49 -4.33
C VAL A 114 14.59 12.64 -3.11
N PHE A 115 15.27 12.86 -1.98
CA PHE A 115 14.98 12.17 -0.73
C PHE A 115 13.61 12.57 -0.19
N MET A 116 13.38 13.88 -0.06
CA MET A 116 12.17 14.40 0.53
C MET A 116 10.93 14.06 -0.28
N TYR A 117 11.01 14.01 -1.60
CA TYR A 117 9.85 13.64 -2.41
C TYR A 117 9.60 12.14 -2.41
N LYS A 118 10.58 11.29 -2.09
CA LYS A 118 10.33 9.85 -1.90
C LYS A 118 9.86 9.51 -0.49
N LYS A 119 10.23 10.31 0.50
CA LYS A 119 9.93 10.06 1.92
C LYS A 119 8.79 10.89 2.47
N CYS A 120 8.66 12.11 1.99
CA CYS A 120 7.76 13.14 2.49
C CYS A 120 7.00 13.86 1.33
N PRO A 121 6.44 13.13 0.36
CA PRO A 121 5.83 13.76 -0.81
C PRO A 121 4.61 14.60 -0.48
N ASN A 122 3.85 14.27 0.57
CA ASN A 122 2.68 15.06 0.95
C ASN A 122 3.12 16.37 1.61
N THR A 123 4.00 16.30 2.61
CA THR A 123 4.54 17.50 3.27
C THR A 123 5.23 18.45 2.28
N CYS A 124 5.94 17.92 1.27
CA CYS A 124 6.59 18.74 0.25
C CYS A 124 5.67 19.20 -0.90
N GLY A 125 4.37 18.93 -0.83
CA GLY A 125 3.39 19.38 -1.82
C GLY A 125 3.59 18.73 -3.19
N VAL A 126 3.97 17.45 -3.22
CA VAL A 126 3.91 16.59 -4.41
C VAL A 126 2.52 15.94 -4.51
N CYS A 127 1.94 15.56 -3.37
CA CYS A 127 0.65 14.86 -3.30
C CYS A 127 -0.55 15.81 -3.22
N GLU A 128 -0.87 16.57 -4.25
CA GLU A 128 -2.12 17.33 -4.27
C GLU A 128 -3.28 16.44 -4.75
N GLY A 129 -4.04 15.89 -3.79
CA GLY A 129 -5.30 15.19 -4.08
C GLY A 129 -5.25 13.66 -4.05
N SER A 130 -4.64 13.07 -3.02
CA SER A 130 -4.67 11.63 -2.59
C SER A 130 -4.30 10.55 -3.60
N MET A 131 -4.40 10.80 -4.91
CA MET A 131 -4.07 9.90 -5.99
C MET A 131 -2.65 10.20 -6.45
N CYS A 132 -1.83 9.15 -6.43
CA CYS A 132 -0.46 9.24 -6.89
C CYS A 132 -0.40 8.76 -8.33
N ALA A 133 -0.50 9.70 -9.27
CA ALA A 133 -0.56 9.39 -10.69
C ALA A 133 0.27 10.36 -11.51
N ASP A 134 0.84 9.86 -12.59
CA ASP A 134 1.54 10.68 -13.56
C ASP A 134 0.56 11.53 -14.36
N SER A 135 0.91 12.80 -14.59
CA SER A 135 0.14 13.71 -15.43
C SER A 135 0.08 13.23 -16.88
N ASN A 136 1.17 12.66 -17.38
CA ASN A 136 1.25 12.06 -18.70
C ASN A 136 2.24 10.88 -18.69
N ILE A 137 1.70 9.66 -18.69
CA ILE A 137 2.47 8.42 -18.57
C ILE A 137 3.60 8.35 -19.62
N THR A 138 3.31 8.63 -20.89
CA THR A 138 4.31 8.54 -21.97
C THR A 138 5.44 9.56 -21.77
N GLN A 139 5.12 10.80 -21.44
CA GLN A 139 6.12 11.84 -21.20
C GLN A 139 6.96 11.53 -19.97
N CYS A 140 6.33 11.00 -18.92
CA CYS A 140 7.00 10.61 -17.69
C CYS A 140 7.99 9.47 -17.91
N HIS A 141 7.65 8.45 -18.73
CA HIS A 141 8.60 7.41 -19.13
C HIS A 141 9.80 7.99 -19.88
N ILE A 142 9.59 8.87 -20.86
CA ILE A 142 10.67 9.51 -21.61
C ILE A 142 11.59 10.31 -20.69
N TRP A 143 11.02 11.07 -19.75
CA TRP A 143 11.80 11.85 -18.78
C TRP A 143 12.54 10.96 -17.78
N ALA A 144 11.94 9.86 -17.34
CA ALA A 144 12.61 8.91 -16.46
C ALA A 144 13.79 8.24 -17.14
N ASP A 145 13.64 7.79 -18.39
CA ASP A 145 14.72 7.22 -19.21
C ASP A 145 15.85 8.24 -19.44
N ALA A 146 15.51 9.53 -19.54
CA ALA A 146 16.46 10.63 -19.63
C ALA A 146 17.03 11.08 -18.26
N GLY A 147 16.77 10.34 -17.17
CA GLY A 147 17.29 10.61 -15.82
C GLY A 147 16.71 11.86 -15.13
N GLN A 148 15.62 12.41 -15.65
CA GLN A 148 15.09 13.70 -15.22
C GLN A 148 14.52 13.69 -13.79
N CYS A 149 14.13 12.53 -13.27
CA CYS A 149 13.71 12.36 -11.88
C CYS A 149 14.82 12.74 -10.86
N VAL A 150 16.10 12.71 -11.26
CA VAL A 150 17.24 13.08 -10.40
C VAL A 150 17.82 14.43 -10.79
N VAL A 151 17.84 14.75 -12.08
CA VAL A 151 18.40 16.02 -12.60
C VAL A 151 17.47 17.20 -12.32
N ASN A 152 16.16 17.03 -12.53
CA ASN A 152 15.14 18.07 -12.35
C ASN A 152 14.02 17.59 -11.41
N PRO A 153 14.34 17.16 -10.18
CA PRO A 153 13.40 16.46 -9.31
C PRO A 153 12.22 17.34 -8.90
N THR A 154 12.45 18.64 -8.69
CA THR A 154 11.42 19.57 -8.22
C THR A 154 10.26 19.74 -9.20
N ALA A 155 10.55 19.67 -10.50
CA ALA A 155 9.54 19.74 -11.56
C ALA A 155 9.01 18.34 -11.92
N VAL A 156 9.92 17.40 -12.20
CA VAL A 156 9.55 16.13 -12.83
C VAL A 156 8.86 15.21 -11.85
N MET A 157 9.31 15.13 -10.60
CA MET A 157 8.69 14.23 -9.61
C MET A 157 7.32 14.75 -9.13
N LYS A 158 7.00 16.03 -9.36
CA LYS A 158 5.65 16.58 -9.13
C LYS A 158 4.68 16.21 -10.24
N GLU A 159 5.14 16.22 -11.48
CA GLU A 159 4.31 15.84 -12.64
C GLU A 159 4.24 14.33 -12.86
N CYS A 160 5.29 13.60 -12.46
CA CYS A 160 5.51 12.18 -12.69
C CYS A 160 5.79 11.41 -11.38
N PRO A 161 4.94 11.53 -10.35
CA PRO A 161 5.21 10.89 -9.06
C PRO A 161 5.22 9.35 -9.14
N SER A 162 4.45 8.73 -10.04
CA SER A 162 4.43 7.27 -10.16
C SER A 162 5.69 6.78 -10.85
N THR A 163 6.00 7.29 -12.05
CA THR A 163 7.20 6.86 -12.79
C THR A 163 8.49 7.19 -12.03
N CYS A 164 8.58 8.33 -11.34
CA CYS A 164 9.77 8.67 -10.56
C CYS A 164 9.89 7.94 -9.21
N GLY A 165 8.94 7.05 -8.89
CA GLY A 165 8.93 6.28 -7.65
C GLY A 165 8.76 7.14 -6.40
N VAL A 166 8.00 8.24 -6.52
CA VAL A 166 7.45 8.98 -5.38
C VAL A 166 6.29 8.19 -4.77
N CYS A 167 5.44 7.62 -5.63
CA CYS A 167 4.31 6.82 -5.19
C CYS A 167 4.75 5.59 -4.42
N THR A 168 3.99 5.29 -3.36
CA THR A 168 4.15 4.04 -2.62
C THR A 168 2.97 3.14 -2.95
N THR A 169 3.26 2.03 -3.63
CA THR A 169 2.28 0.99 -3.95
C THR A 169 2.03 0.15 -2.70
N THR A 170 0.85 0.28 -2.11
CA THR A 170 0.48 -0.39 -0.86
C THR A 170 -0.79 -1.21 -1.04
N CYS A 171 -0.96 -2.22 -0.17
CA CYS A 171 -2.17 -3.04 -0.12
C CYS A 171 -3.08 -2.49 0.99
N PHE A 172 -4.29 -2.11 0.65
CA PHE A 172 -5.29 -1.62 1.61
C PHE A 172 -6.68 -1.77 1.00
N ASP A 173 -7.72 -1.71 1.83
CA ASP A 173 -9.09 -1.71 1.36
C ASP A 173 -9.42 -0.40 0.62
N HIS A 174 -10.05 -0.55 -0.54
CA HIS A 174 -10.37 0.58 -1.43
C HIS A 174 -11.75 1.16 -1.19
N ASP A 175 -12.54 0.56 -0.30
CA ASP A 175 -13.89 0.97 0.04
C ASP A 175 -14.11 0.88 1.56
N GLU A 176 -14.82 1.84 2.13
CA GLU A 176 -15.15 1.86 3.56
C GLU A 176 -16.08 0.70 3.97
N SER A 177 -16.83 0.14 3.02
CA SER A 177 -17.77 -0.96 3.23
C SER A 177 -17.10 -2.33 3.35
N CYS A 178 -15.79 -2.42 3.11
CA CYS A 178 -15.06 -3.69 3.06
C CYS A 178 -15.20 -4.55 4.32
N SER A 179 -15.20 -3.94 5.51
CA SER A 179 -15.46 -4.66 6.76
C SER A 179 -16.84 -5.32 6.78
N GLY A 180 -17.87 -4.60 6.32
CA GLY A 180 -19.24 -5.12 6.24
C GLY A 180 -19.39 -6.23 5.20
N TRP A 181 -18.82 -6.05 4.02
CA TRP A 181 -18.85 -7.06 2.96
C TRP A 181 -18.08 -8.34 3.33
N ALA A 182 -16.93 -8.20 4.00
CA ALA A 182 -16.17 -9.34 4.49
C ALA A 182 -16.97 -10.15 5.52
N LYS A 183 -17.60 -9.48 6.50
CA LYS A 183 -18.50 -10.12 7.49
C LYS A 183 -19.72 -10.80 6.85
N ALA A 184 -20.20 -10.26 5.74
CA ALA A 184 -21.30 -10.85 4.97
C ALA A 184 -20.86 -12.03 4.09
N GLY A 185 -19.59 -12.46 4.13
CA GLY A 185 -19.09 -13.63 3.40
C GLY A 185 -18.70 -13.35 1.95
N LEU A 186 -18.66 -12.09 1.51
CA LEU A 186 -18.36 -11.77 0.11
C LEU A 186 -16.93 -12.16 -0.29
N CYS A 187 -15.99 -12.28 0.66
CA CYS A 187 -14.63 -12.74 0.36
C CYS A 187 -14.61 -14.13 -0.28
N THR A 188 -15.56 -15.00 0.08
CA THR A 188 -15.69 -16.36 -0.49
C THR A 188 -16.70 -16.42 -1.63
N GLU A 189 -17.78 -15.63 -1.56
CA GLU A 189 -18.82 -15.64 -2.60
C GLU A 189 -18.42 -14.88 -3.86
N GLN A 190 -17.63 -13.80 -3.71
CA GLN A 190 -17.21 -12.91 -4.79
C GLN A 190 -15.70 -12.60 -4.70
N PRO A 191 -14.82 -13.62 -4.75
CA PRO A 191 -13.40 -13.47 -4.47
C PRO A 191 -12.70 -12.54 -5.48
N ALA A 192 -13.09 -12.56 -6.76
CA ALA A 192 -12.51 -11.65 -7.76
C ALA A 192 -12.77 -10.17 -7.45
N PHE A 193 -13.99 -9.83 -7.04
CA PHE A 193 -14.34 -8.48 -6.65
C PHE A 193 -13.66 -8.10 -5.33
N MET A 194 -13.81 -8.94 -4.31
CA MET A 194 -13.34 -8.64 -2.97
C MET A 194 -11.82 -8.66 -2.86
N ASN A 195 -11.09 -9.54 -3.54
CA ASN A 195 -9.63 -9.51 -3.51
C ASN A 195 -9.06 -8.25 -4.16
N ARG A 196 -9.77 -7.66 -5.13
CA ARG A 196 -9.36 -6.41 -5.77
C ARG A 196 -9.77 -5.19 -4.95
N VAL A 197 -10.98 -5.17 -4.39
CA VAL A 197 -11.55 -3.98 -3.73
C VAL A 197 -11.28 -3.97 -2.23
N CYS A 198 -11.30 -5.13 -1.59
CA CYS A 198 -11.17 -5.32 -0.15
C CYS A 198 -10.05 -6.32 0.22
N PRO A 199 -8.83 -6.13 -0.32
CA PRO A 199 -7.74 -7.07 -0.10
C PRO A 199 -7.31 -7.16 1.37
N SER A 200 -7.49 -6.11 2.17
CA SER A 200 -7.12 -6.15 3.58
C SER A 200 -8.20 -6.89 4.38
N ALA A 201 -9.47 -6.54 4.21
CA ALA A 201 -10.57 -7.21 4.91
C ALA A 201 -10.69 -8.70 4.55
N CYS A 202 -10.29 -9.10 3.34
CA CYS A 202 -10.22 -10.51 2.95
C CYS A 202 -8.87 -11.18 3.25
N GLY A 203 -7.94 -10.48 3.90
CA GLY A 203 -6.64 -11.02 4.32
C GLY A 203 -5.63 -11.24 3.19
N VAL A 204 -5.92 -10.80 1.96
CA VAL A 204 -4.98 -10.82 0.83
C VAL A 204 -3.70 -10.06 1.17
N CYS A 205 -3.80 -8.89 1.80
CA CYS A 205 -2.62 -8.08 2.15
C CYS A 205 -1.66 -8.81 3.10
N ALA A 206 -2.17 -9.64 4.00
CA ALA A 206 -1.37 -10.45 4.92
C ALA A 206 -0.68 -11.63 4.22
N TYR A 207 -1.20 -12.11 3.10
CA TYR A 207 -0.48 -13.11 2.30
C TYR A 207 0.71 -12.52 1.54
N LEU A 208 0.72 -11.22 1.24
CA LEU A 208 1.81 -10.58 0.49
C LEU A 208 3.12 -10.45 1.30
N THR A 209 3.06 -10.57 2.65
CA THR A 209 4.24 -10.60 3.52
C THR A 209 4.93 -11.96 3.56
N ASN A 210 4.22 -13.04 3.24
CA ASN A 210 4.70 -14.41 3.42
C ASN A 210 5.37 -14.89 2.12
N LYS A 211 6.56 -14.35 1.84
CA LYS A 211 7.31 -14.61 0.60
C LYS A 211 8.16 -15.88 0.62
N ASP A 212 8.07 -16.70 1.66
CA ASP A 212 8.98 -17.84 1.84
C ASP A 212 8.34 -19.23 1.65
N GLU A 213 7.10 -19.34 1.19
CA GLU A 213 6.51 -20.65 0.88
C GLU A 213 5.90 -20.74 -0.52
N LEU A 214 6.53 -21.62 -1.32
CA LEU A 214 6.17 -22.23 -2.62
C LEU A 214 6.89 -21.70 -3.87
#